data_AF-K7NFD0-F1
#
_entry.id   AF-K7NFD0-F1
#
_cell.length_a   1.000
_cell.length_b   1.000
_cell.length_c   1.000
_cell.angle_alpha   90.00
_cell.angle_beta   90.00
_cell.angle_gamma   90.00
#
_symmetry.space_group_name_H-M   'P 1'
#
loop_
_entity.id
_entity.type
_entity.pdbx_description
1 polymer ?
#
loop_
_entity_poly.entity_id
_entity_poly.type
_entity_poly.pdbx_seq_one_letter_code
_entity_poly.pdbx_strand_id
1 'polypeptide(L)'
;YAGLTKKILDNDGPSGVLFDCFDHGGAGGGFENTWGTGKLMFSAIQTPMVRIHNRPAYNSECHATRDMGVGELNNSYEDAQVADCIVATGCNPYETQTNYFLNHWVPN
;
A
#
# COMPACT_ATOMS: atom_id res chain seq x y z
N TYR A 1 -21.66 -6.47 16.03
CA TYR A 1 -20.40 -5.69 16.17
C TYR A 1 -20.61 -4.18 16.20
N ALA A 2 -21.45 -3.58 15.34
CA ALA A 2 -21.66 -2.12 15.33
C ALA A 2 -22.05 -1.50 16.69
N GLY A 3 -22.82 -2.19 17.54
CA GLY A 3 -23.19 -1.69 18.87
C GLY A 3 -22.00 -1.53 19.83
N LEU A 4 -21.00 -2.41 19.74
CA LEU A 4 -19.77 -2.29 20.55
C LEU A 4 -18.93 -1.11 20.05
N THR A 5 -18.73 -0.99 18.74
CA THR A 5 -18.03 0.14 18.13
C THR A 5 -18.70 1.46 18.53
N LYS A 6 -20.04 1.56 18.45
CA LYS A 6 -20.76 2.74 18.91
C LYS A 6 -20.52 3.02 20.39
N LYS A 7 -20.62 2.01 21.25
CA LYS A 7 -20.39 2.18 22.70
C LYS A 7 -18.98 2.69 23.01
N ILE A 8 -17.96 2.22 22.31
CA ILE A 8 -16.58 2.72 22.46
C ILE A 8 -16.50 4.16 21.97
N LEU A 9 -17.07 4.47 20.81
CA LEU A 9 -17.08 5.84 20.28
C LEU A 9 -17.79 6.83 21.22
N ASP A 10 -18.90 6.43 21.83
CA ASP A 10 -19.66 7.26 22.77
C ASP A 10 -18.90 7.54 24.08
N ASN A 11 -18.07 6.60 24.55
CA ASN A 11 -17.42 6.68 25.88
C ASN A 11 -15.94 7.08 25.81
N ASP A 12 -15.19 6.53 24.85
CA ASP A 12 -13.72 6.63 24.77
C ASP A 12 -13.24 7.39 23.51
N GLY A 13 -14.15 7.66 22.56
CA GLY A 13 -13.86 8.34 21.29
C GLY A 13 -13.18 7.44 20.25
N PRO A 14 -12.79 8.01 19.08
CA PRO A 14 -12.26 7.25 17.95
C PRO A 14 -11.01 6.42 18.25
N SER A 15 -10.13 6.89 19.13
CA SER A 15 -8.88 6.20 19.48
C SER A 15 -9.08 4.87 20.21
N GLY A 16 -10.29 4.55 20.66
CA GLY A 16 -10.63 3.24 21.21
C GLY A 16 -10.89 2.16 20.14
N VAL A 17 -10.98 2.52 18.86
CA VAL A 17 -11.30 1.59 17.76
C VAL A 17 -10.08 1.39 16.87
N LEU A 18 -9.55 0.17 16.83
CA LEU A 18 -8.32 -0.17 16.13
C LEU A 18 -8.58 -0.97 14.85
N PHE A 19 -7.76 -0.75 13.82
CA PHE A 19 -7.82 -1.50 12.57
C PHE A 19 -6.43 -1.98 12.12
N ASP A 20 -6.39 -3.20 11.57
CA ASP A 20 -5.33 -3.70 10.68
C ASP A 20 -5.99 -3.98 9.33
N CYS A 21 -5.60 -3.22 8.31
CA CYS A 21 -6.30 -3.20 7.03
C CYS A 21 -5.33 -3.32 5.84
N PHE A 22 -5.80 -3.90 4.75
CA PHE A 22 -5.09 -3.88 3.47
C PHE A 22 -5.08 -2.45 2.89
N ASP A 23 -4.00 -2.09 2.20
CA ASP A 23 -3.86 -0.84 1.43
C ASP A 23 -3.40 -1.09 -0.03
N HIS A 24 -3.37 -2.35 -0.45
CA HIS A 24 -2.85 -2.77 -1.75
C HIS A 24 -3.95 -2.98 -2.81
N GLY A 25 -3.53 -3.23 -4.06
CA GLY A 25 -4.40 -3.61 -5.19
C GLY A 25 -4.70 -5.11 -5.26
N GLY A 26 -5.36 -5.56 -6.34
CA GLY A 26 -5.57 -7.00 -6.59
C GLY A 26 -6.55 -7.68 -5.62
N ALA A 27 -6.45 -9.01 -5.53
CA ALA A 27 -7.32 -9.80 -4.66
C ALA A 27 -7.08 -9.45 -3.17
N GLY A 28 -8.16 -9.24 -2.42
CA GLY A 28 -8.07 -8.77 -1.03
C GLY A 28 -7.78 -7.27 -0.89
N GLY A 29 -7.75 -6.52 -2.00
CA GLY A 29 -7.54 -5.08 -2.03
C GLY A 29 -8.31 -4.43 -3.18
N GLY A 30 -7.69 -3.46 -3.84
CA GLY A 30 -8.26 -2.76 -5.01
C GLY A 30 -8.99 -1.46 -4.65
N PHE A 31 -9.35 -0.69 -5.68
CA PHE A 31 -9.90 0.66 -5.50
C PHE A 31 -11.21 0.66 -4.72
N GLU A 32 -12.11 -0.28 -5.02
CA GLU A 32 -13.43 -0.36 -4.40
C GLU A 32 -13.32 -0.66 -2.90
N ASN A 33 -12.46 -1.62 -2.55
CA ASN A 33 -12.32 -2.08 -1.18
C ASN A 33 -11.54 -1.07 -0.33
N THR A 34 -10.43 -0.54 -0.85
CA THR A 34 -9.63 0.49 -0.15
C THR A 34 -10.43 1.78 0.05
N TRP A 35 -11.26 2.16 -0.93
CA TRP A 35 -12.21 3.26 -0.78
C TRP A 35 -13.25 2.96 0.31
N GLY A 36 -13.89 1.79 0.27
CA GLY A 36 -14.91 1.40 1.24
C GLY A 36 -14.39 1.38 2.69
N THR A 37 -13.27 0.69 2.92
CA THR A 37 -12.66 0.61 4.25
C THR A 37 -12.09 1.95 4.68
N GLY A 38 -11.40 2.67 3.79
CA GLY A 38 -10.85 4.00 4.07
C GLY A 38 -11.94 5.01 4.43
N LYS A 39 -13.05 5.02 3.70
CA LYS A 39 -14.19 5.91 3.99
C LYS A 39 -14.83 5.58 5.35
N LEU A 40 -14.94 4.29 5.70
CA LEU A 40 -15.42 3.89 7.02
C LEU A 40 -14.46 4.35 8.13
N MET A 41 -13.16 4.04 8.01
CA MET A 41 -12.17 4.33 9.05
C MET A 41 -11.90 5.83 9.22
N PHE A 42 -11.71 6.56 8.11
CA PHE A 42 -11.20 7.94 8.14
C PHE A 42 -12.27 9.00 7.99
N SER A 43 -13.39 8.71 7.33
CA SER A 43 -14.47 9.69 7.17
C SER A 43 -15.59 9.50 8.20
N ALA A 44 -16.01 8.26 8.46
CA ALA A 44 -17.11 7.97 9.37
C ALA A 44 -16.65 7.80 10.83
N ILE A 45 -15.69 6.89 11.09
CA ILE A 45 -15.19 6.60 12.44
C ILE A 45 -14.16 7.64 12.90
N GLN A 46 -13.33 8.14 11.98
CA GLN A 46 -12.25 9.10 12.23
C GLN A 46 -11.21 8.61 13.27
N THR A 47 -10.95 7.30 13.30
CA THR A 47 -9.93 6.76 14.21
C THR A 47 -8.51 7.00 13.67
N PRO A 48 -7.57 7.46 14.51
CA PRO A 48 -6.15 7.49 14.14
C PRO A 48 -5.47 6.14 14.33
N MET A 49 -6.13 5.16 14.95
CA MET A 49 -5.52 3.91 15.38
C MET A 49 -5.59 2.84 14.29
N VAL A 50 -4.92 3.11 13.18
CA VAL A 50 -4.88 2.23 12.01
C VAL A 50 -3.45 1.82 11.72
N ARG A 51 -3.24 0.53 11.47
CA ARG A 51 -2.05 0.01 10.81
C ARG A 51 -2.46 -0.65 9.49
N ILE A 52 -1.46 -1.06 8.75
CA ILE A 52 -1.64 -1.66 7.45
C ILE A 52 -0.94 -3.02 7.40
N HIS A 53 -1.40 -3.84 6.47
CA HIS A 53 -1.14 -5.27 6.46
C HIS A 53 0.35 -5.64 6.61
N ASN A 54 1.26 -4.88 5.98
CA ASN A 54 2.69 -5.19 5.96
C ASN A 54 3.56 -4.27 6.84
N ARG A 55 2.99 -3.26 7.50
CA ARG A 55 3.74 -2.32 8.35
C ARG A 55 2.92 -1.85 9.57
N PRO A 56 3.53 -1.78 10.77
CA PRO A 56 2.78 -1.66 12.03
C PRO A 56 2.24 -0.25 12.34
N ALA A 57 2.13 0.63 11.35
CA ALA A 57 1.60 1.99 11.48
C ALA A 57 1.03 2.48 10.14
N TYR A 58 0.20 3.53 10.15
CA TYR A 58 -0.31 4.16 8.95
C TYR A 58 0.72 5.09 8.30
N ASN A 59 1.70 4.52 7.59
CA ASN A 59 2.82 5.23 6.98
C ASN A 59 3.10 4.76 5.54
N SER A 60 4.15 5.31 4.92
CA SER A 60 4.60 4.93 3.58
C SER A 60 5.88 4.08 3.64
N GLU A 61 6.00 3.09 2.75
CA GLU A 61 7.26 2.39 2.50
C GLU A 61 8.32 3.30 1.83
N CYS A 62 7.89 4.43 1.27
CA CYS A 62 8.69 5.23 0.33
C CYS A 62 8.73 6.72 0.73
N HIS A 63 8.75 7.04 2.03
CA HIS A 63 8.78 8.43 2.50
C HIS A 63 9.85 9.28 1.83
N ALA A 64 11.11 8.83 1.81
CA ALA A 64 12.23 9.62 1.31
C ALA A 64 12.07 10.06 -0.16
N THR A 65 11.80 9.13 -1.09
CA THR A 65 11.66 9.47 -2.51
C THR A 65 10.44 10.37 -2.76
N ARG A 66 9.36 10.19 -2.00
CA ARG A 66 8.16 11.04 -2.08
C ARG A 66 8.43 12.45 -1.56
N ASP A 67 9.15 12.58 -0.44
CA ASP A 67 9.57 13.87 0.11
C ASP A 67 10.54 14.59 -0.86
N MET A 68 11.32 13.84 -1.64
CA MET A 68 12.15 14.34 -2.74
C MET A 68 11.35 14.71 -4.00
N GLY A 69 10.04 14.45 -4.04
CA GLY A 69 9.17 14.76 -5.19
C GLY A 69 9.17 13.73 -6.31
N VAL A 70 9.71 12.53 -6.08
CA VAL A 70 9.80 11.45 -7.07
C VAL A 70 8.97 10.26 -6.60
N GLY A 71 7.76 10.10 -7.15
CA GLY A 71 6.90 8.95 -6.85
C GLY A 71 7.59 7.63 -7.22
N GLU A 72 7.40 6.57 -6.44
CA GLU A 72 8.19 5.33 -6.54
C GLU A 72 7.93 4.48 -7.80
N LEU A 73 6.78 4.66 -8.46
CA LEU A 73 6.43 4.02 -9.74
C LEU A 73 6.39 5.08 -10.85
N ASN A 74 7.56 5.50 -11.30
CA ASN A 74 7.74 6.68 -12.19
C ASN A 74 8.19 6.36 -13.63
N ASN A 75 8.33 5.09 -13.99
CA ASN A 75 8.71 4.65 -15.33
C ASN A 75 7.69 3.64 -15.90
N SER A 76 8.00 3.11 -17.09
CA SER A 76 7.27 2.03 -17.73
C SER A 76 8.10 0.75 -17.74
N TYR A 77 7.47 -0.39 -18.06
CA TYR A 77 8.20 -1.64 -18.25
C TYR A 77 9.09 -1.64 -19.50
N GLU A 78 8.81 -0.77 -20.48
CA GLU A 78 9.61 -0.63 -21.70
C GLU A 78 11.00 -0.04 -21.41
N ASP A 79 11.13 0.79 -20.36
CA ASP A 79 12.42 1.36 -19.96
C ASP A 79 13.46 0.27 -19.59
N ALA A 80 13.03 -0.90 -19.12
CA ALA A 80 13.91 -2.04 -18.85
C ALA A 80 14.46 -2.71 -20.13
N GLN A 81 13.81 -2.51 -21.27
CA GLN A 81 14.23 -3.06 -22.58
C GLN A 81 15.20 -2.13 -23.31
N VAL A 82 15.29 -0.86 -22.90
CA VAL A 82 16.11 0.16 -23.59
C VAL A 82 17.23 0.72 -22.73
N ALA A 83 17.26 0.40 -21.43
CA ALA A 83 18.36 0.79 -20.56
C ALA A 83 19.66 0.08 -20.95
N ASP A 84 20.76 0.83 -21.06
CA ASP A 84 22.10 0.26 -21.27
C ASP A 84 22.55 -0.64 -20.11
N CYS A 85 22.07 -0.34 -18.90
CA CYS A 85 22.38 -1.07 -17.68
C CYS A 85 21.23 -0.99 -16.69
N ILE A 86 20.86 -2.12 -16.09
CA ILE A 86 19.88 -2.19 -15.00
C ILE A 86 20.62 -2.39 -13.67
N VAL A 87 20.32 -1.53 -12.70
CA VAL A 87 20.79 -1.68 -11.30
C VAL A 87 19.63 -2.21 -10.46
N ALA A 88 19.73 -3.46 -10.02
CA ALA A 88 18.71 -4.13 -9.22
C ALA A 88 19.13 -4.22 -7.74
N THR A 89 18.36 -3.59 -6.84
CA THR A 89 18.69 -3.49 -5.40
C THR A 89 17.65 -4.16 -4.52
N GLY A 90 18.04 -5.15 -3.72
CA GLY A 90 17.16 -5.76 -2.71
C GLY A 90 15.95 -6.53 -3.28
N CYS A 91 16.01 -6.97 -4.54
CA CYS A 91 14.93 -7.70 -5.20
C CYS A 91 15.39 -9.06 -5.72
N ASN A 92 14.42 -9.96 -5.93
CA ASN A 92 14.60 -11.25 -6.61
C ASN A 92 13.57 -11.33 -7.75
N PRO A 93 13.83 -10.65 -8.89
CA PRO A 93 12.79 -10.34 -9.88
C PRO A 93 12.33 -11.59 -10.65
N TYR A 94 13.16 -12.62 -10.75
CA TYR A 94 12.75 -13.91 -11.31
C TYR A 94 11.64 -14.57 -10.48
N GLU A 95 11.75 -14.57 -9.14
CA GLU A 95 10.77 -15.24 -8.27
C GLU A 95 9.61 -14.33 -7.84
N THR A 96 9.83 -13.01 -7.76
CA THR A 96 8.87 -12.08 -7.14
C THR A 96 8.24 -11.07 -8.10
N GLN A 97 8.79 -10.90 -9.32
CA GLN A 97 8.23 -10.08 -10.40
C GLN A 97 8.39 -10.79 -11.75
N THR A 98 8.11 -12.09 -11.77
CA THR A 98 8.53 -13.05 -12.80
C THR A 98 8.29 -12.60 -14.23
N ASN A 99 7.05 -12.20 -14.56
CA ASN A 99 6.73 -11.86 -15.95
C ASN A 99 7.23 -10.48 -16.35
N TYR A 100 7.51 -9.58 -15.41
CA TYR A 100 8.22 -8.33 -15.74
C TYR A 100 9.66 -8.65 -16.12
N PHE A 101 10.35 -9.45 -15.29
CA PHE A 101 11.72 -9.89 -15.55
C PHE A 101 11.84 -10.66 -16.87
N LEU A 102 11.05 -11.73 -17.06
CA LEU A 102 11.14 -12.61 -18.22
C LEU A 102 10.76 -11.92 -19.54
N ASN A 103 9.78 -11.00 -19.54
CA ASN A 103 9.29 -10.38 -20.77
C ASN A 103 9.92 -9.01 -21.07
N HIS A 104 10.60 -8.36 -20.11
CA HIS A 104 11.11 -7.01 -20.30
C HIS A 104 12.57 -6.81 -19.90
N TRP A 105 13.15 -7.67 -19.05
CA TRP A 105 14.57 -7.55 -18.69
C TRP A 105 15.43 -8.51 -19.52
N VAL A 106 15.00 -9.77 -19.64
CA VAL A 106 15.73 -10.83 -20.36
C VAL A 106 15.81 -10.62 -21.88
N PRO A 107 14.79 -10.06 -22.58
CA PRO A 107 14.88 -9.89 -24.03
C PRO A 107 15.90 -8.85 -24.51
N ASN A 108 16.51 -8.11 -23.58
CA ASN A 108 17.50 -7.07 -23.83
C ASN A 108 18.89 -7.69 -24.06
#